data_AF-A0A259LUG3-F1
#
_entry.id   AF-A0A259LUG3-F1
#
_cell.length_a   1.000
_cell.length_b   1.000
_cell.length_c   1.000
_cell.angle_alpha   90.00
_cell.angle_beta   90.00
_cell.angle_gamma   90.00
#
_symmetry.space_group_name_H-M   'P 1'
#
loop_
_entity.id
_entity.type
_entity.pdbx_description
1 polymer ?
#
loop_
_entity_poly.entity_id
_entity_poly.type
_entity_poly.pdbx_seq_one_letter_code
_entity_poly.pdbx_strand_id
1 'polypeptide(L)'
;KPPQTVALGAILIFGVAYLIAQGLADLAPWPLTIRTVAMSGAATVAYFTLQTGITALSSGTLPLPPAPDGLIWATLVLALASFGLASVAQATFPLWAGHPAAMGLRVHLMNGLYLNALTDRMIGQWRASKG
;
A
#
# COMPACT_ATOMS: atom_id res chain seq x y z
N LYS A 1 -19.60 0.49 14.33
CA LYS A 1 -18.69 -0.54 13.76
C LYS A 1 -17.28 -0.18 14.21
N PRO A 2 -16.46 -1.13 14.69
CA PRO A 2 -15.14 -0.82 15.22
C PRO A 2 -14.26 -0.14 14.15
N PRO A 3 -13.44 0.87 14.52
CA PRO A 3 -12.67 1.65 13.55
C PRO A 3 -11.61 0.80 12.83
N GLN A 4 -11.14 -0.30 13.44
CA GLN A 4 -10.25 -1.24 12.75
C GLN A 4 -10.90 -1.86 11.51
N THR A 5 -12.21 -2.22 11.58
CA THR A 5 -12.94 -2.77 10.42
C THR A 5 -13.09 -1.74 9.31
N VAL A 6 -13.29 -0.47 9.66
CA VAL A 6 -13.39 0.63 8.69
C VAL A 6 -12.05 0.83 7.99
N ALA A 7 -10.94 0.82 8.75
CA ALA A 7 -9.60 0.96 8.20
C ALA A 7 -9.23 -0.19 7.25
N LEU A 8 -9.58 -1.43 7.59
CA LEU A 8 -9.37 -2.58 6.69
C LEU A 8 -10.17 -2.44 5.38
N GLY A 9 -11.42 -1.97 5.46
CA GLY A 9 -12.22 -1.66 4.27
C GLY A 9 -11.59 -0.56 3.41
N ALA A 10 -11.05 0.50 4.03
CA ALA A 10 -10.37 1.57 3.31
C ALA A 10 -9.09 1.09 2.61
N ILE A 11 -8.30 0.23 3.25
CA ILE A 11 -7.11 -0.40 2.65
C ILE A 11 -7.49 -1.21 1.41
N LEU A 12 -8.59 -1.98 1.47
CA LEU A 12 -9.09 -2.71 0.32
C LEU A 12 -9.45 -1.77 -0.84
N ILE A 13 -10.12 -0.66 -0.54
CA ILE A 13 -10.48 0.34 -1.54
C ILE A 13 -9.23 0.93 -2.20
N PHE A 14 -8.16 1.21 -1.44
CA PHE A 14 -6.89 1.67 -2.03
C PHE A 14 -6.28 0.67 -3.02
N GLY A 15 -6.36 -0.63 -2.72
CA GLY A 15 -5.90 -1.69 -3.63
C GLY A 15 -6.77 -1.83 -4.88
N VAL A 16 -8.09 -1.78 -4.73
CA VAL A 16 -9.05 -1.87 -5.84
C VAL A 16 -8.97 -0.65 -6.77
N ALA A 17 -8.85 0.55 -6.20
CA ALA A 17 -8.70 1.78 -6.97
C ALA A 17 -7.47 1.75 -7.87
N TYR A 18 -6.36 1.18 -7.39
CA TYR A 18 -5.17 0.97 -8.20
C TYR A 18 -5.41 0.02 -9.39
N LEU A 19 -6.06 -1.13 -9.16
CA LEU A 19 -6.40 -2.06 -10.25
C LEU A 19 -7.26 -1.40 -11.33
N ILE A 20 -8.21 -0.55 -10.92
CA ILE A 20 -9.05 0.24 -11.82
C ILE A 20 -8.22 1.28 -12.58
N ALA A 21 -7.36 2.03 -11.88
CA ALA A 21 -6.49 3.04 -12.48
C ALA A 21 -5.54 2.45 -13.54
N GLN A 22 -5.00 1.25 -13.31
CA GLN A 22 -4.19 0.54 -14.31
C GLN A 22 -4.99 0.01 -15.48
N GLY A 23 -6.22 -0.47 -15.25
CA GLY A 23 -7.11 -0.87 -16.34
C GLY A 23 -7.50 0.31 -17.26
N LEU A 24 -7.51 1.53 -16.72
CA LEU A 24 -7.83 2.76 -17.45
C LEU A 24 -6.60 3.49 -18.02
N ALA A 25 -5.38 3.16 -17.59
CA ALA A 25 -4.16 3.78 -18.11
C ALA A 25 -3.90 3.34 -19.57
N ASP A 26 -3.65 4.32 -20.44
CA ASP A 26 -3.88 4.34 -21.91
C ASP A 26 -3.13 3.35 -22.83
N LEU A 27 -2.82 2.13 -22.40
CA LEU A 27 -2.30 1.06 -23.29
C LEU A 27 -3.09 -0.26 -23.21
N ALA A 28 -4.12 -0.35 -22.36
CA ALA A 28 -4.90 -1.57 -22.21
C ALA A 28 -6.04 -1.67 -23.24
N PRO A 29 -6.18 -2.80 -23.98
CA PRO A 29 -7.35 -3.05 -24.82
C PRO A 29 -8.63 -3.01 -23.96
N TRP A 30 -9.68 -2.35 -24.43
CA TRP A 30 -10.97 -2.21 -23.71
C TRP A 30 -11.51 -3.50 -23.04
N PRO A 31 -11.39 -4.70 -23.66
CA PRO A 31 -11.76 -5.96 -23.00
C PRO A 31 -10.98 -6.27 -21.72
N LEU A 32 -9.69 -5.90 -21.65
CA LEU A 32 -8.84 -6.08 -20.48
C LEU A 32 -9.29 -5.17 -19.34
N THR A 33 -9.60 -3.90 -19.63
CA THR A 33 -10.13 -2.93 -18.67
C THR A 33 -11.40 -3.45 -18.01
N ILE A 34 -12.37 -3.91 -18.80
CA ILE A 34 -13.63 -4.48 -18.30
C ILE A 34 -13.36 -5.68 -17.40
N ARG A 35 -12.48 -6.59 -17.82
CA ARG A 35 -12.14 -7.78 -17.02
C ARG A 35 -11.49 -7.40 -15.69
N THR A 36 -10.59 -6.43 -15.69
CA THR A 36 -9.94 -5.92 -14.46
C THR A 36 -10.94 -5.26 -13.53
N VAL A 37 -11.84 -4.42 -14.04
CA VAL A 37 -12.91 -3.79 -13.25
C VAL A 37 -13.85 -4.85 -12.68
N ALA A 38 -14.28 -5.82 -13.50
CA ALA A 38 -15.16 -6.91 -13.07
C ALA A 38 -14.52 -7.79 -11.99
N MET A 39 -13.26 -8.20 -12.17
CA MET A 39 -12.52 -8.99 -11.17
C MET A 39 -12.30 -8.21 -9.88
N SER A 40 -12.04 -6.90 -9.96
CA SER A 40 -11.89 -6.04 -8.77
C SER A 40 -13.22 -5.87 -8.03
N GLY A 41 -14.32 -5.72 -8.76
CA GLY A 41 -15.68 -5.72 -8.20
C GLY A 41 -16.01 -7.05 -7.52
N ALA A 42 -15.72 -8.18 -8.18
CA ALA A 42 -15.93 -9.51 -7.63
C ALA A 42 -15.11 -9.74 -6.35
N ALA A 43 -13.84 -9.33 -6.32
CA ALA A 43 -12.99 -9.41 -5.14
C ALA A 43 -13.53 -8.56 -3.98
N THR A 44 -14.03 -7.35 -4.27
CA THR A 44 -14.66 -6.46 -3.29
C THR A 44 -15.89 -7.11 -2.67
N VAL A 45 -16.80 -7.63 -3.51
CA VAL A 45 -18.01 -8.33 -3.05
C VAL A 45 -17.64 -9.56 -2.23
N ALA A 46 -16.70 -10.38 -2.69
CA ALA A 46 -16.22 -11.56 -1.98
C ALA A 46 -15.68 -11.20 -0.59
N TYR A 47 -14.85 -10.16 -0.48
CA TYR A 47 -14.31 -9.70 0.81
C TYR A 47 -15.42 -9.31 1.78
N PHE A 48 -16.35 -8.43 1.39
CA PHE A 48 -17.39 -7.96 2.29
C PHE A 48 -18.38 -9.07 2.66
N THR A 49 -18.65 -9.99 1.73
CA THR A 49 -19.49 -11.16 1.97
C THR A 49 -18.83 -12.09 3.00
N LEU A 50 -17.56 -12.42 2.80
CA LEU A 50 -16.78 -13.25 3.71
C LEU A 50 -16.66 -12.60 5.09
N GLN A 51 -16.32 -11.31 5.15
CA GLN A 51 -16.22 -10.54 6.39
C GLN A 51 -17.54 -10.59 7.17
N THR A 52 -18.66 -10.37 6.49
CA THR A 52 -19.99 -10.39 7.11
C THR A 52 -20.36 -11.80 7.56
N GLY A 53 -20.10 -12.82 6.74
CA GLY A 53 -20.36 -14.22 7.05
C GLY A 53 -19.56 -14.70 8.27
N ILE A 54 -18.26 -14.44 8.32
CA ILE A 54 -17.41 -14.80 9.46
C ILE A 54 -17.84 -14.04 10.72
N THR A 55 -18.20 -12.76 10.60
CA THR A 55 -18.69 -11.97 11.74
C THR A 55 -19.98 -12.56 12.32
N ALA A 56 -20.90 -13.01 11.45
CA ALA A 56 -22.14 -13.65 11.87
C ALA A 56 -21.88 -15.02 12.50
N LEU A 57 -21.05 -15.85 11.88
CA LEU A 57 -20.66 -17.17 12.41
C LEU A 57 -19.94 -17.08 13.75
N SER A 58 -19.18 -16.01 13.98
CA SER A 58 -18.44 -15.78 15.24
C SER A 58 -19.23 -14.96 16.26
N SER A 59 -20.52 -14.69 16.00
CA SER A 59 -21.34 -13.90 16.90
C SER A 59 -21.52 -14.63 18.23
N GLY A 60 -21.24 -13.94 19.33
CA GLY A 60 -21.33 -14.50 20.69
C GLY A 60 -20.20 -15.45 21.09
N THR A 61 -19.26 -15.78 20.20
CA THR A 61 -18.10 -16.65 20.52
C THR A 61 -16.83 -15.86 20.84
N LEU A 62 -16.72 -14.63 20.31
CA LEU A 62 -15.56 -13.76 20.51
C LEU A 62 -15.84 -12.64 21.52
N PRO A 63 -14.85 -12.26 22.34
CA PRO A 63 -14.95 -11.08 23.18
C PRO A 63 -15.09 -9.81 22.31
N LEU A 64 -15.72 -8.79 22.89
CA LEU A 64 -15.86 -7.49 22.24
C LEU A 64 -14.48 -6.91 21.88
N PRO A 65 -14.29 -6.35 20.68
CA PRO A 65 -13.04 -5.69 20.32
C PRO A 65 -12.70 -4.61 21.34
N PRO A 66 -11.45 -4.56 21.83
CA PRO A 66 -11.04 -3.53 22.77
C PRO A 66 -11.13 -2.15 22.11
N ALA A 67 -11.44 -1.13 22.92
CA ALA A 67 -11.39 0.24 22.46
C ALA A 67 -9.98 0.56 21.93
N PRO A 68 -9.84 1.26 20.79
CA PRO A 68 -8.53 1.57 20.24
C PRO A 68 -7.79 2.52 21.18
N ASP A 69 -6.63 2.11 21.65
CA ASP A 69 -5.70 2.95 22.40
C ASP A 69 -4.84 3.81 21.45
N GLY A 70 -3.94 4.61 22.00
CA GLY A 70 -3.07 5.48 21.21
C GLY A 70 -2.19 4.73 20.21
N LEU A 71 -1.71 3.53 20.57
CA LEU A 71 -0.88 2.71 19.70
C LEU A 71 -1.69 2.14 18.53
N ILE A 72 -2.91 1.66 18.80
CA ILE A 72 -3.81 1.16 17.76
C ILE A 72 -4.14 2.31 16.79
N TRP A 73 -4.45 3.51 17.28
CA TRP A 73 -4.68 4.67 16.43
C TRP A 73 -3.47 5.03 15.58
N ALA A 74 -2.28 5.09 16.19
CA ALA A 74 -1.04 5.35 15.47
C ALA A 74 -0.81 4.31 14.36
N THR A 75 -1.05 3.03 14.67
CA THR A 75 -0.92 1.93 13.71
C THR A 75 -1.95 2.04 12.58
N LEU A 76 -3.21 2.37 12.88
CA LEU A 76 -4.24 2.57 11.87
C LEU A 76 -3.90 3.72 10.93
N VAL A 77 -3.48 4.86 11.47
CA VAL A 77 -3.08 6.03 10.68
C VAL A 77 -1.86 5.71 9.83
N LEU A 78 -0.84 5.06 10.41
CA LEU A 78 0.37 4.66 9.70
C LEU A 78 0.04 3.69 8.55
N ALA A 79 -0.82 2.69 8.80
CA ALA A 79 -1.24 1.74 7.79
C ALA A 79 -1.99 2.44 6.65
N LEU A 80 -2.98 3.28 6.98
CA LEU A 80 -3.77 4.01 5.97
C LEU A 80 -2.89 4.97 5.15
N ALA A 81 -1.99 5.71 5.81
CA ALA A 81 -1.04 6.59 5.13
C ALA A 81 -0.10 5.80 4.22
N SER A 82 0.39 4.64 4.67
CA SER A 82 1.31 3.79 3.88
C SER A 82 0.63 3.21 2.65
N PHE A 83 -0.57 2.65 2.80
CA PHE A 83 -1.34 2.09 1.67
C PHE A 83 -1.82 3.18 0.72
N GLY A 84 -2.24 4.34 1.24
CA GLY A 84 -2.60 5.50 0.42
C GLY A 84 -1.41 6.00 -0.40
N LEU A 85 -0.24 6.17 0.24
CA LEU A 85 0.99 6.57 -0.44
C LEU A 85 1.41 5.53 -1.49
N ALA A 86 1.34 4.23 -1.16
CA ALA A 86 1.64 3.16 -2.09
C ALA A 86 0.69 3.18 -3.29
N SER A 87 -0.62 3.36 -3.09
CA SER A 87 -1.61 3.45 -4.15
C SER A 87 -1.35 4.64 -5.08
N VAL A 88 -1.04 5.82 -4.52
CA VAL A 88 -0.64 7.00 -5.29
C VAL A 88 0.63 6.72 -6.09
N ALA A 89 1.69 6.24 -5.44
CA ALA A 89 2.96 5.94 -6.09
C ALA A 89 2.79 4.93 -7.23
N GLN A 90 2.04 3.85 -7.01
CA GLN A 90 1.77 2.82 -8.00
C GLN A 90 0.96 3.35 -9.19
N ALA A 91 0.04 4.29 -8.98
CA ALA A 91 -0.72 4.94 -10.04
C ALA A 91 0.12 5.96 -10.84
N THR A 92 0.99 6.72 -10.18
CA THR A 92 1.75 7.82 -10.81
C THR A 92 3.11 7.43 -11.38
N PHE A 93 3.82 6.48 -10.75
CA PHE A 93 5.18 6.10 -11.17
C PHE A 93 5.27 5.60 -12.62
N PRO A 94 4.32 4.81 -13.16
CA PRO A 94 4.35 4.42 -14.57
C PRO A 94 4.35 5.63 -15.52
N LEU A 95 3.61 6.69 -15.19
CA LEU A 95 3.53 7.91 -16.00
C LEU A 95 4.85 8.70 -15.99
N TRP A 96 5.63 8.58 -14.93
CA TRP A 96 6.86 9.36 -14.72
C TRP A 96 8.13 8.56 -15.03
N ALA A 97 7.99 7.31 -15.51
CA ALA A 97 9.11 6.41 -15.76
C ALA A 97 10.17 7.00 -16.73
N GLY A 98 9.75 7.87 -17.65
CA GLY A 98 10.65 8.56 -18.59
C GLY A 98 11.27 9.87 -18.07
N HIS A 99 10.86 10.38 -16.89
CA HIS A 99 11.35 11.66 -16.38
C HIS A 99 12.74 11.51 -15.72
N PRO A 100 13.73 12.38 -16.02
CA PRO A 100 15.09 12.23 -15.51
C PRO A 100 15.17 12.24 -13.97
N ALA A 101 14.28 12.98 -13.30
CA ALA A 101 14.20 12.96 -11.84
C ALA A 101 13.75 11.60 -11.26
N ALA A 102 12.82 10.90 -11.94
CA ALA A 102 12.38 9.56 -11.51
C ALA A 102 13.48 8.51 -11.72
N MET A 103 14.24 8.65 -12.82
CA MET A 103 15.41 7.82 -13.07
C MET A 103 16.51 8.03 -12.03
N GLY A 104 16.81 9.28 -11.65
CA GLY A 104 17.76 9.61 -10.58
C GLY A 104 17.31 9.06 -9.22
N LEU A 105 16.03 9.26 -8.85
CA LEU A 105 15.46 8.71 -7.62
C LEU A 105 15.60 7.18 -7.55
N ARG A 106 15.33 6.47 -8.65
CA ARG A 106 15.52 5.02 -8.75
C ARG A 106 16.95 4.61 -8.45
N VAL A 107 17.94 5.34 -8.97
CA VAL A 107 19.36 5.05 -8.70
C VAL A 107 19.66 5.19 -7.22
N HIS A 108 19.22 6.26 -6.56
CA HIS A 108 19.46 6.43 -5.12
C HIS A 108 18.77 5.34 -4.28
N LEU A 109 17.53 4.95 -4.63
CA LEU A 109 16.81 3.88 -3.94
C LEU A 109 17.47 2.51 -4.11
N MET A 110 17.93 2.16 -5.31
CA MET A 110 18.64 0.90 -5.57
C MET A 110 20.00 0.83 -4.87
N ASN A 111 20.63 1.98 -4.63
CA ASN A 111 21.84 2.08 -3.80
C ASN A 111 21.52 2.16 -2.29
N GLY A 112 20.28 1.84 -1.88
CA GLY A 112 19.85 1.82 -0.48
C GLY A 112 19.88 3.19 0.18
N LEU A 113 19.66 4.27 -0.59
CA LEU A 113 19.81 5.66 -0.16
C LEU A 113 21.17 5.95 0.49
N TYR A 114 22.18 5.14 0.16
CA TYR A 114 23.52 5.21 0.75
C TYR A 114 23.50 5.10 2.28
N LEU A 115 22.49 4.42 2.85
CA LEU A 115 22.37 4.24 4.31
C LEU A 115 23.64 3.63 4.89
N ASN A 116 24.30 2.71 4.18
CA ASN A 116 25.58 2.14 4.59
C ASN A 116 26.65 3.22 4.76
N ALA A 117 26.82 4.14 3.80
CA ALA A 117 27.79 5.22 3.90
C ALA A 117 27.45 6.21 5.04
N LEU A 118 26.16 6.48 5.26
CA LEU A 118 25.70 7.31 6.37
C LEU A 118 26.01 6.64 7.72
N THR A 119 25.73 5.34 7.81
CA THR A 119 25.92 4.52 9.01
C THR A 119 27.40 4.34 9.33
N ASP A 120 28.24 4.06 8.33
CA ASP A 120 29.70 4.01 8.47
C ASP A 120 30.26 5.34 8.98
N ARG A 121 29.75 6.47 8.47
CA ARG A 121 30.15 7.81 8.94
C ARG A 121 29.69 8.08 10.37
N MET A 122 28.50 7.61 10.77
CA MET A 122 27.99 7.73 12.14
C MET A 122 28.73 6.83 13.14
N ILE A 123 29.16 5.64 12.72
CA ILE A 123 29.95 4.69 13.52
C ILE A 123 31.45 5.04 13.50
N GLY A 124 31.84 6.07 12.73
CA GLY A 124 33.22 6.57 12.67
C GLY A 124 34.16 5.71 11.80
N GLN A 125 33.62 4.80 10.99
CA GLN A 125 34.39 4.02 10.03
C GLN A 125 34.71 4.87 8.78
N TRP A 126 35.74 5.71 8.88
CA TRP A 126 36.35 6.30 7.71
C TRP A 126 37.29 5.28 7.06
N ARG A 127 36.90 4.70 5.92
CA ARG A 127 37.89 4.00 5.07
C ARG A 127 38.84 5.05 4.52
N ALA A 128 40.06 5.07 5.04
CA ALA A 128 41.15 5.86 4.48
C ALA A 128 41.29 5.54 2.99
N SER A 129 41.29 6.58 2.17
CA SER A 129 41.58 6.48 0.74
C SER A 129 42.98 5.85 0.59
N LYS A 130 43.06 4.68 -0.05
CA LYS A 130 44.34 4.16 -0.54
C LYS A 130 44.75 5.07 -1.71
N GLY A 131 45.78 5.87 -1.46
CA GLY A 131 46.55 6.55 -2.50
C GLY A 131 47.35 5.56 -3.33
#